data_AF-A0A2V7JPM0-F1
#
_entry.id   AF-A0A2V7JPM0-F1
#
_cell.length_a   1.000
_cell.length_b   1.000
_cell.length_c   1.000
_cell.angle_alpha   90.00
_cell.angle_beta   90.00
_cell.angle_gamma   90.00
#
_symmetry.space_group_name_H-M   'P 1'
#
loop_
_entity.id
_entity.type
_entity.pdbx_description
1 polymer ?
#
loop_
_entity_poly.entity_id
_entity_poly.type
_entity_poly.pdbx_seq_one_letter_code
_entity_poly.pdbx_strand_id
1 'polypeptide(L)'
;MPSRERATLSRDLADFLVELSIALHKHAMYPQGHPSLQPAAAAVTRRAALLLEDRATLSLGVARHQLVIEGVATDPKHPVLRELAARLHRHHLGAVTFRRGVDVPEVADALKTLAVEAERTGRPLGLEGAERLAAWPHVQLYALTYERLELAEQEGRDRRPGYGPRRRDTDRAGGDRRSDRRATQGRRRL
;
A
#
# COMPACT_ATOMS: atom_id res chain seq x y z
N MET A 1 -29.52 -14.49 7.06
CA MET A 1 -28.70 -13.69 6.12
C MET A 1 -28.15 -12.51 6.89
N PRO A 2 -26.83 -12.35 7.11
CA PRO A 2 -26.35 -11.15 7.75
C PRO A 2 -26.51 -10.00 6.75
N SER A 3 -27.37 -9.05 7.11
CA SER A 3 -27.46 -7.75 6.47
C SER A 3 -26.05 -7.16 6.46
N ARG A 4 -25.49 -6.91 5.27
CA ARG A 4 -24.32 -6.04 5.13
C ARG A 4 -24.72 -4.69 5.70
N GLU A 5 -24.41 -4.45 6.98
CA GLU A 5 -24.32 -3.09 7.48
C GLU A 5 -23.42 -2.37 6.49
N ARG A 6 -24.01 -1.44 5.75
CA ARG A 6 -23.25 -0.50 4.95
C ARG A 6 -22.49 0.31 5.98
N ALA A 7 -21.29 -0.16 6.35
CA ALA A 7 -20.35 0.62 7.13
C ALA A 7 -20.34 2.01 6.49
N THR A 8 -20.77 3.01 7.24
CA THR A 8 -20.88 4.35 6.69
C THR A 8 -19.46 4.88 6.60
N LEU A 9 -19.06 5.29 5.40
CA LEU A 9 -17.72 5.79 5.15
C LEU A 9 -17.46 7.00 6.05
N SER A 10 -16.38 6.96 6.83
CA SER A 10 -16.03 8.09 7.71
C SER A 10 -15.89 9.36 6.88
N ARG A 11 -16.31 10.49 7.44
CA ARG A 11 -16.23 11.79 6.77
C ARG A 11 -14.81 12.13 6.32
N ASP A 12 -13.80 11.76 7.11
CA ASP A 12 -12.39 12.00 6.77
C ASP A 12 -11.94 11.18 5.55
N LEU A 13 -12.42 9.93 5.42
CA LEU A 13 -12.17 9.09 4.26
C LEU A 13 -12.88 9.66 3.01
N ALA A 14 -14.11 10.17 3.17
CA ALA A 14 -14.85 10.76 2.05
C ALA A 14 -14.13 12.00 1.54
N ASP A 15 -13.73 12.87 2.46
CA ASP A 15 -13.04 14.11 2.14
C ASP A 15 -11.67 13.83 1.51
N PHE A 16 -10.95 12.81 1.97
CA PHE A 16 -9.71 12.35 1.34
C PHE A 16 -9.92 11.91 -0.12
N LEU A 17 -10.94 11.08 -0.38
CA LEU A 17 -11.23 10.61 -1.73
C LEU A 17 -11.67 11.74 -2.67
N VAL A 18 -12.44 12.69 -2.16
CA VAL A 18 -12.84 13.88 -2.93
C VAL A 18 -11.61 14.74 -3.25
N GLU A 19 -10.74 14.98 -2.27
CA GLU A 19 -9.49 15.74 -2.47
C GLU A 19 -8.57 15.05 -3.49
N LEU A 20 -8.42 13.73 -3.39
CA LEU A 20 -7.65 12.92 -4.34
C LEU A 20 -8.19 13.06 -5.77
N SER A 21 -9.51 13.02 -5.93
CA SER A 21 -10.17 13.22 -7.24
C SER A 21 -9.88 14.61 -7.82
N ILE A 22 -9.97 15.65 -6.99
CA ILE A 22 -9.67 17.03 -7.39
C ILE A 22 -8.20 17.17 -7.80
N ALA A 23 -7.28 16.64 -7.00
CA ALA A 23 -5.85 16.74 -7.26
C ALA A 23 -5.46 16.00 -8.56
N LEU A 24 -6.02 14.80 -8.77
CA LEU A 24 -5.83 14.04 -10.00
C LEU A 24 -6.39 14.78 -11.22
N HIS A 25 -7.58 15.37 -11.09
CA HIS A 25 -8.19 16.15 -12.16
C HIS A 25 -7.33 17.38 -12.53
N LYS A 26 -6.77 18.08 -11.54
CA LYS A 26 -5.85 19.20 -11.77
C LYS A 26 -4.59 18.77 -12.51
N HIS A 27 -4.00 17.63 -12.15
CA HIS A 27 -2.81 17.10 -12.84
C HIS A 27 -3.10 16.65 -14.28
N ALA A 28 -4.35 16.27 -14.58
CA ALA A 28 -4.77 15.96 -15.95
C ALA A 28 -5.03 17.22 -16.79
N MET A 29 -5.56 18.29 -16.17
CA MET A 29 -5.93 19.53 -16.87
C MET A 29 -4.75 20.49 -17.08
N TYR A 30 -3.80 20.57 -16.14
CA TYR A 30 -2.71 21.55 -16.20
C TYR A 30 -1.39 20.92 -16.63
N PRO A 31 -0.58 21.64 -17.43
CA PRO A 31 0.76 21.18 -17.82
C PRO A 31 1.70 21.10 -16.60
N GLN A 32 2.80 20.36 -16.77
CA GLN A 32 3.82 20.25 -15.73
C GLN A 32 4.38 21.64 -15.36
N GLY A 33 4.62 21.87 -14.08
CA GLY A 33 5.12 23.15 -13.56
C GLY A 33 4.03 24.18 -13.24
N HIS A 34 2.74 23.86 -13.44
CA HIS A 34 1.66 24.78 -13.09
C HIS A 34 1.57 25.01 -11.56
N PRO A 35 1.44 26.27 -11.08
CA PRO A 35 1.50 26.60 -9.65
C PRO A 35 0.40 25.94 -8.81
N SER A 36 -0.70 25.52 -9.41
CA SER A 36 -1.81 24.84 -8.72
C SER A 36 -1.59 23.35 -8.43
N LEU A 37 -0.54 22.73 -8.99
CA LEU A 37 -0.28 21.29 -8.82
C LEU A 37 0.33 20.97 -7.45
N GLN A 38 1.32 21.76 -7.03
CA GLN A 38 2.00 21.57 -5.74
C GLN A 38 1.04 21.70 -4.53
N PRO A 39 0.18 22.73 -4.45
CA PRO A 39 -0.82 22.82 -3.38
C PRO A 39 -1.82 21.66 -3.39
N ALA A 40 -2.17 21.15 -4.58
CA ALA A 40 -3.09 20.02 -4.70
C ALA A 40 -2.46 18.72 -4.17
N ALA A 41 -1.19 18.46 -4.51
CA ALA A 41 -0.45 17.32 -3.96
C ALA A 41 -0.30 17.44 -2.44
N ALA A 42 0.09 18.62 -1.94
CA ALA A 42 0.25 18.85 -0.51
C ALA A 42 -1.05 18.67 0.29
N ALA A 43 -2.20 19.06 -0.28
CA ALA A 43 -3.50 18.84 0.35
C ALA A 43 -3.83 17.36 0.51
N VAL A 44 -3.58 16.55 -0.53
CA VAL A 44 -3.76 15.08 -0.48
C VAL A 44 -2.81 14.46 0.52
N THR A 45 -1.52 14.82 0.50
CA THR A 45 -0.51 14.31 1.44
C THR A 45 -0.90 14.60 2.88
N ARG A 46 -1.34 15.82 3.20
CA ARG A 46 -1.77 16.18 4.55
C ARG A 46 -2.95 15.33 5.02
N ARG A 47 -3.96 15.14 4.17
CA ARG A 47 -5.13 14.29 4.51
C ARG A 47 -4.74 12.81 4.64
N ALA A 48 -3.86 12.31 3.77
CA ALA A 48 -3.34 10.96 3.88
C ALA A 48 -2.57 10.77 5.19
N ALA A 49 -1.71 11.71 5.55
CA ALA A 49 -0.95 11.69 6.80
C ALA A 49 -1.87 11.61 8.01
N LEU A 50 -2.92 12.45 8.09
CA LEU A 50 -3.92 12.40 9.17
C LEU A 50 -4.61 11.02 9.27
N LEU A 51 -4.99 10.42 8.14
CA LEU A 51 -5.61 9.09 8.13
C LEU A 51 -4.63 7.96 8.57
N LEU A 52 -3.34 8.18 8.36
CA LEU A 52 -2.22 7.29 8.67
C LEU A 52 -1.58 7.59 10.05
N GLU A 53 -2.08 8.55 10.82
CA GLU A 53 -1.64 8.77 12.21
C GLU A 53 -1.99 7.56 13.07
N ASP A 54 -3.24 7.08 12.94
CA ASP A 54 -3.76 5.93 13.67
C ASP A 54 -3.58 4.59 12.92
N ARG A 55 -2.99 4.61 11.71
CA ARG A 55 -2.93 3.46 10.80
C ARG A 55 -1.56 3.30 10.16
N ALA A 56 -1.08 2.07 10.05
CA ALA A 56 0.18 1.79 9.35
C ALA A 56 0.06 2.01 7.83
N THR A 57 -1.11 1.68 7.26
CA THR A 57 -1.39 1.71 5.82
C THR A 57 -2.84 2.05 5.56
N LEU A 58 -3.13 2.60 4.38
CA LEU A 58 -4.47 2.91 3.88
C LEU A 58 -4.64 2.25 2.51
N SER A 59 -5.59 1.34 2.38
CA SER A 59 -5.81 0.59 1.13
C SER A 59 -7.10 0.99 0.43
N LEU A 60 -6.97 1.31 -0.86
CA LEU A 60 -8.04 1.71 -1.77
C LEU A 60 -8.17 0.68 -2.90
N GLY A 61 -9.19 -0.17 -2.82
CA GLY A 61 -9.63 -1.02 -3.92
C GLY A 61 -10.40 -0.22 -4.97
N VAL A 62 -10.17 -0.55 -6.24
CA VAL A 62 -10.78 0.10 -7.39
C VAL A 62 -11.70 -0.90 -8.09
N ALA A 63 -13.00 -0.62 -8.10
CA ALA A 63 -13.97 -1.32 -8.94
C ALA A 63 -14.40 -0.43 -10.11
N ARG A 64 -15.12 -1.00 -11.08
CA ARG A 64 -15.48 -0.33 -12.35
C ARG A 64 -16.13 1.05 -12.18
N HIS A 65 -16.99 1.20 -11.17
CA HIS A 65 -17.74 2.45 -10.91
C HIS A 65 -17.78 2.80 -9.41
N GLN A 66 -16.96 2.15 -8.59
CA GLN A 66 -17.01 2.26 -7.14
C GLN A 66 -15.61 2.09 -6.56
N LEU A 67 -15.33 2.75 -5.44
CA LEU A 67 -14.11 2.56 -4.68
C LEU A 67 -14.43 1.80 -3.40
N VAL A 68 -13.48 1.01 -2.93
CA VAL A 68 -13.54 0.33 -1.64
C VAL A 68 -12.35 0.80 -0.83
N ILE A 69 -12.57 1.45 0.31
CA ILE A 69 -11.49 1.93 1.18
C ILE A 69 -11.67 1.30 2.56
N GLU A 70 -10.63 0.66 3.09
CA GLU A 70 -10.69 -0.05 4.38
C GLU A 70 -11.86 -1.04 4.49
N GLY A 71 -12.19 -1.72 3.38
CA GLY A 71 -13.33 -2.65 3.30
C GLY A 71 -14.71 -1.98 3.17
N VAL A 72 -14.78 -0.65 3.15
CA VAL A 72 -16.02 0.12 3.00
C VAL A 72 -16.20 0.59 1.56
N ALA A 73 -17.29 0.20 0.93
CA ALA A 73 -17.61 0.62 -0.43
C ALA A 73 -18.24 2.03 -0.46
N THR A 74 -17.74 2.91 -1.33
CA THR A 74 -18.27 4.27 -1.53
C THR A 74 -19.67 4.25 -2.16
N ASP A 75 -20.47 5.29 -1.98
CA ASP A 75 -21.77 5.39 -2.68
C ASP A 75 -21.57 5.45 -4.22
N PRO A 76 -22.10 4.50 -5.00
CA PRO A 76 -21.98 4.50 -6.47
C PRO A 76 -22.71 5.68 -7.13
N LYS A 77 -23.63 6.35 -6.42
CA LYS A 77 -24.33 7.56 -6.91
C LYS A 77 -23.52 8.83 -6.70
N HIS A 78 -22.43 8.80 -5.93
CA HIS A 78 -21.59 9.98 -5.72
C HIS A 78 -20.78 10.27 -6.99
N PRO A 79 -21.09 11.34 -7.75
CA PRO A 79 -20.54 11.54 -9.10
C PRO A 79 -19.01 11.67 -9.10
N VAL A 80 -18.45 12.40 -8.14
CA VAL A 80 -17.00 12.61 -8.01
C VAL A 80 -16.23 11.31 -7.74
N LEU A 81 -16.73 10.45 -6.85
CA LEU A 81 -16.09 9.19 -6.49
C LEU A 81 -16.22 8.15 -7.59
N ARG A 82 -17.38 8.14 -8.27
CA ARG A 82 -17.61 7.29 -9.43
C ARG A 82 -16.67 7.63 -10.59
N GLU A 83 -16.45 8.91 -10.86
CA GLU A 83 -15.49 9.33 -11.90
C GLU A 83 -14.05 8.96 -11.52
N LEU A 84 -13.67 9.12 -10.24
CA LEU A 84 -12.36 8.68 -9.75
C LEU A 84 -12.17 7.17 -9.95
N ALA A 85 -13.17 6.35 -9.59
CA ALA A 85 -13.15 4.90 -9.80
C ALA A 85 -12.98 4.55 -11.29
N ALA A 86 -13.78 5.18 -12.16
CA ALA A 86 -13.73 4.93 -13.59
C ALA A 86 -12.38 5.33 -14.20
N ARG A 87 -11.76 6.42 -13.73
CA ARG A 87 -10.40 6.83 -14.13
C ARG A 87 -9.37 5.79 -13.72
N LEU A 88 -9.29 5.43 -12.44
CA LEU A 88 -8.32 4.43 -11.97
C LEU A 88 -8.51 3.08 -12.67
N HIS A 89 -9.75 2.67 -12.90
CA HIS A 89 -10.06 1.44 -13.64
C HIS A 89 -9.62 1.51 -15.11
N ARG A 90 -9.71 2.67 -15.79
CA ARG A 90 -9.17 2.85 -17.16
C ARG A 90 -7.64 2.66 -17.20
N HIS A 91 -6.93 2.97 -16.12
CA HIS A 91 -5.50 2.68 -15.96
C HIS A 91 -5.19 1.22 -15.64
N HIS A 92 -6.20 0.33 -15.61
CA HIS A 92 -6.07 -1.06 -15.20
C HIS A 92 -5.46 -1.18 -13.80
N LEU A 93 -5.84 -0.29 -12.89
CA LEU A 93 -5.46 -0.36 -11.48
C LEU A 93 -6.58 -1.04 -10.70
N GLY A 94 -6.22 -2.06 -9.92
CA GLY A 94 -7.13 -2.80 -9.04
C GLY A 94 -7.07 -2.33 -7.59
N ALA A 95 -5.92 -1.82 -7.14
CA ALA A 95 -5.79 -1.21 -5.83
C ALA A 95 -4.67 -0.16 -5.77
N VAL A 96 -4.76 0.73 -4.79
CA VAL A 96 -3.75 1.72 -4.43
C VAL A 96 -3.58 1.67 -2.91
N THR A 97 -2.35 1.51 -2.44
CA THR A 97 -2.04 1.49 -1.00
C THR A 97 -1.10 2.63 -0.66
N PHE A 98 -1.45 3.39 0.37
CA PHE A 98 -0.61 4.41 0.97
C PHE A 98 -0.05 3.90 2.30
N ARG A 99 1.22 4.17 2.58
CA ARG A 99 1.87 3.84 3.85
C ARG A 99 2.17 5.09 4.65
N ARG A 100 2.22 4.95 5.98
CA ARG A 100 2.66 6.04 6.87
C ARG A 100 4.06 6.50 6.50
N GLY A 101 4.27 7.83 6.48
CA GLY A 101 5.52 8.45 6.01
C GLY A 101 5.44 9.00 4.58
N VAL A 102 4.26 8.99 3.97
CA VAL A 102 4.04 9.53 2.62
C VAL A 102 4.39 11.02 2.53
N ASP A 103 5.21 11.37 1.55
CA ASP A 103 5.71 12.73 1.33
C ASP A 103 5.03 13.44 0.15
N VAL A 104 5.05 14.78 0.16
CA VAL A 104 4.48 15.62 -0.91
C VAL A 104 5.06 15.32 -2.30
N PRO A 105 6.40 15.25 -2.50
CA PRO A 105 6.97 14.89 -3.80
C PRO A 105 6.51 13.51 -4.29
N GLU A 106 6.41 12.51 -3.40
CA GLU A 106 5.94 11.16 -3.77
C GLU A 106 4.49 11.19 -4.28
N VAL A 107 3.61 11.89 -3.56
CA VAL A 107 2.20 12.06 -3.96
C VAL A 107 2.09 12.85 -5.25
N ALA A 108 2.90 13.90 -5.43
CA ALA A 108 2.90 14.69 -6.65
C ALA A 108 3.31 13.84 -7.87
N ASP A 109 4.35 13.01 -7.74
CA ASP A 109 4.81 12.13 -8.82
C ASP A 109 3.82 10.99 -9.10
N ALA A 110 3.18 10.43 -8.06
CA ALA A 110 2.12 9.45 -8.22
C ALA A 110 0.90 10.06 -8.93
N LEU A 111 0.43 11.24 -8.50
CA LEU A 111 -0.67 11.98 -9.14
C LEU A 111 -0.35 12.32 -10.59
N LYS A 112 0.86 12.79 -10.87
CA LYS A 112 1.35 13.07 -12.22
C LYS A 112 1.30 11.81 -13.09
N THR A 113 1.75 10.68 -12.55
CA THR A 113 1.75 9.40 -13.28
C THR A 113 0.31 8.95 -13.56
N LEU A 114 -0.56 8.97 -12.54
CA LEU A 114 -1.97 8.61 -12.66
C LEU A 114 -2.78 9.56 -13.55
N ALA A 115 -2.33 10.81 -13.71
CA ALA A 115 -3.00 11.80 -14.55
C ALA A 115 -2.70 11.64 -16.05
N VAL A 116 -1.62 10.92 -16.41
CA VAL A 116 -1.29 10.67 -17.81
C VAL A 116 -2.26 9.62 -18.36
N GLU A 117 -3.25 10.06 -19.14
CA GLU A 117 -4.25 9.19 -19.76
C GLU A 117 -3.62 8.01 -20.52
N ALA A 118 -4.08 6.80 -20.23
CA ALA A 118 -3.61 5.57 -20.87
C ALA A 118 -3.83 5.58 -22.40
N GLU A 119 -4.86 6.29 -22.89
CA GLU A 119 -5.11 6.49 -24.32
C GLU A 119 -4.04 7.37 -24.98
N ARG A 120 -3.44 8.31 -24.24
CA ARG A 120 -2.42 9.23 -24.76
C ARG A 120 -1.04 8.60 -24.83
N THR A 121 -0.73 7.64 -23.96
CA THR A 121 0.55 6.89 -23.96
C THR A 121 0.48 5.57 -24.70
N GLY A 122 -0.72 5.10 -25.08
CA GLY A 122 -0.92 3.81 -25.74
C GLY A 122 -0.63 2.59 -24.86
N ARG A 123 -0.27 2.79 -23.58
CA ARG A 123 0.03 1.73 -22.60
C ARG A 123 -0.57 2.08 -21.24
N PRO A 124 -1.49 1.24 -20.71
CA PRO A 124 -2.01 1.38 -19.36
C PRO A 124 -0.92 1.18 -18.30
N LEU A 125 -0.94 1.98 -17.23
CA LEU A 125 0.01 1.88 -16.11
C LEU A 125 0.04 0.48 -15.47
N GLY A 126 -1.11 -0.20 -15.38
CA GLY A 126 -1.19 -1.58 -14.89
C GLY A 126 -0.39 -2.60 -15.72
N LEU A 127 0.05 -2.23 -16.92
CA LEU A 127 0.86 -3.04 -17.83
C LEU A 127 2.32 -2.54 -17.97
N GLU A 128 2.71 -1.46 -17.27
CA GLU A 128 4.08 -0.91 -17.29
C GLU A 128 5.07 -1.66 -16.39
N GLY A 129 4.63 -2.74 -15.72
CA GLY A 129 5.47 -3.62 -14.91
C GLY A 129 5.49 -3.27 -13.42
N ALA A 130 5.76 -4.28 -12.58
CA ALA A 130 5.68 -4.17 -11.11
C ALA A 130 6.65 -3.13 -10.53
N GLU A 131 7.81 -2.91 -11.16
CA GLU A 131 8.78 -1.90 -10.73
C GLU A 131 8.22 -0.48 -10.84
N ARG A 132 7.44 -0.19 -11.89
CA ARG A 132 6.81 1.12 -12.06
C ARG A 132 5.66 1.33 -11.07
N LEU A 133 4.97 0.26 -10.72
CA LEU A 133 3.87 0.27 -9.76
C LEU A 133 4.34 0.36 -8.29
N ALA A 134 5.58 -0.05 -8.00
CA ALA A 134 6.26 0.07 -6.72
C ALA A 134 7.36 1.16 -6.74
N ALA A 135 7.26 2.13 -7.64
CA ALA A 135 8.27 3.17 -7.82
C ALA A 135 8.42 4.11 -6.61
N TRP A 136 7.43 4.14 -5.71
CA TRP A 136 7.43 5.00 -4.53
C TRP A 136 7.50 4.19 -3.23
N PRO A 137 8.32 4.60 -2.25
CA PRO A 137 8.45 3.93 -0.95
C PRO A 137 7.12 3.78 -0.18
N HIS A 138 6.29 4.82 -0.20
CA HIS A 138 5.05 4.88 0.57
C HIS A 138 3.77 4.81 -0.26
N VAL A 139 3.88 4.70 -1.60
CA VAL A 139 2.73 4.57 -2.49
C VAL A 139 2.93 3.35 -3.38
N GLN A 140 2.04 2.38 -3.24
CA GLN A 140 2.08 1.14 -4.02
C GLN A 140 0.81 1.02 -4.85
N LEU A 141 0.99 0.83 -6.16
CA LEU A 141 -0.10 0.58 -7.10
C LEU A 141 -0.19 -0.92 -7.38
N TYR A 142 -1.40 -1.41 -7.61
CA TYR A 142 -1.65 -2.80 -7.97
C TYR A 142 -2.42 -2.85 -9.29
N ALA A 143 -1.91 -3.63 -10.23
CA ALA A 143 -2.62 -3.89 -11.47
C ALA A 143 -3.95 -4.61 -11.21
N LEU A 144 -4.92 -4.38 -12.07
CA LEU A 144 -6.21 -5.05 -12.06
C LEU A 144 -6.01 -6.52 -12.46
N THR A 145 -5.81 -7.42 -11.50
CA THR A 145 -5.89 -8.85 -11.73
C THR A 145 -7.36 -9.25 -11.73
N TYR A 146 -7.82 -9.92 -12.80
CA TYR A 146 -9.21 -10.41 -12.91
C TYR A 146 -9.54 -11.54 -11.92
N GLU A 147 -8.54 -12.00 -11.16
CA GLU A 147 -8.67 -13.02 -10.15
C GLU A 147 -8.41 -12.40 -8.78
N ARG A 148 -9.47 -12.29 -7.98
CA ARG A 148 -9.48 -12.16 -6.52
C ARG A 148 -8.62 -11.02 -5.96
N LEU A 149 -9.28 -9.91 -5.60
CA LEU A 149 -8.81 -8.98 -4.58
C LEU A 149 -8.72 -9.73 -3.24
N GLU A 150 -7.67 -10.51 -3.04
CA GLU A 150 -7.21 -10.86 -1.71
C GLU A 150 -6.39 -9.67 -1.23
N LEU A 151 -7.03 -8.84 -0.39
CA LEU A 151 -6.35 -7.84 0.43
C LEU A 151 -5.18 -8.54 1.09
N ALA A 152 -3.96 -8.19 0.70
CA ALA A 152 -2.79 -8.55 1.46
C ALA A 152 -2.92 -7.83 2.81
N GLU A 153 -3.46 -8.53 3.79
CA GLU A 153 -3.20 -8.27 5.20
C GLU A 153 -1.67 -8.31 5.33
N GLN A 154 -1.01 -7.16 5.16
CA GLN A 154 0.40 -7.04 5.45
C GLN A 154 0.52 -7.22 6.95
N GLU A 155 0.89 -8.45 7.29
CA GLU A 155 1.40 -8.95 8.55
C GLU A 155 1.60 -7.83 9.56
N GLY A 156 0.65 -7.74 10.49
CA GLY A 156 0.96 -7.24 11.81
C GLY A 156 2.19 -8.01 12.27
N ARG A 157 3.36 -7.37 12.26
CA ARG A 157 4.48 -7.76 13.11
C ARG A 157 3.99 -7.56 14.54
N ASP A 158 3.20 -8.52 15.00
CA ASP A 158 2.88 -8.77 16.39
C ASP A 158 4.21 -9.16 17.04
N ARG A 159 4.99 -8.14 17.39
CA ARG A 159 6.19 -8.27 18.20
C ARG A 159 5.71 -8.56 19.62
N ARG A 160 5.23 -9.79 19.84
CA ARG A 160 4.80 -10.23 21.16
C ARG A 160 5.97 -10.12 22.14
N PRO A 161 5.79 -9.47 23.29
CA PRO A 161 6.77 -9.49 24.36
C PRO A 161 6.87 -10.92 24.90
N GLY A 162 8.10 -11.43 24.98
CA GLY A 162 8.37 -12.77 25.48
C GLY A 162 7.97 -12.92 26.94
N TYR A 163 7.16 -13.94 27.23
CA TYR A 163 6.95 -14.43 28.59
C TYR A 163 6.91 -15.97 28.64
N GLY A 164 7.97 -16.53 29.27
CA GLY A 164 7.97 -17.78 30.05
C GLY A 164 8.12 -19.11 29.29
N PRO A 165 8.66 -20.18 29.93
CA PRO A 165 8.58 -20.41 31.38
C PRO A 165 9.90 -20.75 32.09
N ARG A 166 9.86 -20.50 33.40
CA ARG A 166 10.81 -20.96 34.42
C ARG A 166 10.99 -22.48 34.34
N ARG A 167 12.24 -22.96 34.27
CA ARG A 167 12.59 -24.34 34.63
C ARG A 167 13.48 -24.32 35.86
N ARG A 168 13.02 -25.09 36.85
CA ARG A 168 13.62 -25.32 38.17
C ARG A 168 14.97 -26.01 38.06
N ASP A 169 15.80 -25.71 39.03
CA ASP A 169 16.92 -26.52 39.50
C ASP A 169 16.57 -28.01 39.61
N THR A 170 17.45 -28.82 39.03
CA THR A 170 17.86 -30.09 39.66
C THR A 170 19.34 -30.31 39.34
N ASP A 171 20.17 -30.13 40.37
CA ASP A 171 21.45 -30.81 40.53
C ASP A 171 21.32 -32.31 40.23
N ARG A 172 22.31 -32.90 39.54
CA ARG A 172 23.16 -34.01 40.06
C ARG A 172 24.05 -34.63 38.96
N ALA A 173 25.34 -34.29 39.06
CA ALA A 173 26.55 -35.12 38.99
C ALA A 173 26.64 -36.43 38.17
N GLY A 174 27.76 -36.53 37.44
CA GLY A 174 28.49 -37.76 37.11
C GLY A 174 28.33 -38.23 35.66
N GLY A 175 29.35 -38.51 34.86
CA GLY A 175 30.79 -38.59 35.06
C GLY A 175 31.40 -39.30 33.84
N ASP A 176 32.55 -38.80 33.40
CA ASP A 176 33.70 -39.51 32.83
C ASP A 176 33.58 -40.45 31.60
N ARG A 177 34.44 -40.18 30.60
CA ARG A 177 35.29 -41.07 29.77
C ARG A 177 35.53 -40.42 28.41
N ARG A 178 36.67 -39.74 28.21
CA ARG A 178 37.98 -40.27 27.75
C ARG A 178 37.98 -40.87 26.34
N SER A 179 38.80 -40.22 25.50
CA SER A 179 39.73 -40.80 24.50
C SER A 179 39.05 -41.45 23.28
N ASP A 180 39.53 -41.34 22.03
CA ASP A 180 40.91 -41.26 21.59
C ASP A 180 40.97 -41.04 20.05
N ARG A 181 42.17 -40.73 19.56
CA ARG A 181 42.69 -40.91 18.17
C ARG A 181 42.54 -39.80 17.12
N ARG A 182 43.59 -38.97 17.09
CA ARG A 182 44.57 -38.80 15.98
C ARG A 182 44.21 -39.36 14.59
N ALA A 183 44.28 -38.49 13.58
CA ALA A 183 45.12 -38.63 12.38
C ALA A 183 45.21 -37.25 11.70
N THR A 184 46.32 -36.51 11.74
CA THR A 184 47.43 -36.45 10.76
C THR A 184 47.04 -36.36 9.28
N GLN A 185 47.82 -35.51 8.57
CA GLN A 185 47.90 -35.26 7.13
C GLN A 185 46.81 -34.32 6.57
N GLY A 186 47.10 -33.19 5.89
CA GLY A 186 48.35 -32.63 5.40
C GLY A 186 48.09 -31.88 4.09
N ARG A 187 48.89 -30.82 3.85
CA ARG A 187 49.20 -30.15 2.56
C ARG A 187 48.10 -29.24 1.98
N ARG A 188 48.32 -27.92 1.96
CA ARG A 188 49.18 -27.08 1.09
C ARG A 188 48.54 -26.77 -0.27
N ARG A 189 48.35 -25.45 -0.48
CA ARG A 189 48.54 -24.63 -1.70
C ARG A 189 47.65 -24.99 -2.90
N LEU A 190 47.16 -24.05 -3.69
CA LEU A 190 47.62 -22.71 -4.06
C LEU A 190 46.47 -21.71 -4.04
#